data_AF-D9U2A4-F1
#
_entry.id   AF-D9U2A4-F1
#
_cell.length_a   1.000
_cell.length_b   1.000
_cell.length_c   1.000
_cell.angle_alpha   90.00
_cell.angle_beta   90.00
_cell.angle_gamma   90.00
#
_symmetry.space_group_name_H-M   'P 1'
#
loop_
_entity.id
_entity.type
_entity.pdbx_description
1 polymer ?
#
loop_
_entity_poly.entity_id
_entity_poly.type
_entity_poly.pdbx_seq_one_letter_code
_entity_poly.pdbx_strand_id
1 'polypeptide(L)'
;MNITLFCSVFILISLAGLSVSDDVPGNYPMSLYGNKYSCGVLGENEYCRKICKSHGVSYGYCFNSRCWCEYLEDKDVDFWAAHKNHCKNDKLYPPKK
;
A
#
# COMPACT_ATOMS: atom_id res chain seq x y z
N MET A 1 -16.80 19.46 42.20
CA MET A 1 -16.35 18.85 40.93
C MET A 1 -16.33 17.34 41.15
N ASN A 2 -17.33 16.61 40.65
CA ASN A 2 -17.58 15.22 41.06
C ASN A 2 -16.55 14.28 40.43
N ILE A 3 -15.77 13.57 41.25
CA ILE A 3 -14.76 12.59 40.82
C ILE A 3 -15.36 11.54 39.85
N THR A 4 -16.63 11.19 40.05
CA THR A 4 -17.40 10.27 39.19
C THR A 4 -17.51 10.75 37.74
N LEU A 5 -17.62 12.06 37.50
CA LEU A 5 -17.68 12.65 36.16
C LEU A 5 -16.31 12.54 35.47
N PHE A 6 -15.23 12.66 36.24
CA PHE A 6 -13.88 12.57 35.70
C PHE A 6 -13.55 11.15 35.24
N CYS A 7 -13.96 10.13 36.01
CA CYS A 7 -13.77 8.73 35.62
C CYS A 7 -14.54 8.35 34.34
N SER A 8 -15.78 8.81 34.17
CA SER A 8 -16.57 8.48 32.97
C SER A 8 -16.00 9.12 31.71
N VAL A 9 -15.48 10.35 31.79
CA VAL A 9 -14.79 11.01 30.68
C VAL A 9 -13.51 10.26 30.28
N PHE A 10 -12.70 9.81 31.25
CA PHE A 10 -11.50 9.02 30.96
C PHE A 10 -11.79 7.66 30.32
N ILE A 11 -12.87 6.99 30.74
CA ILE A 11 -13.32 5.74 30.11
C ILE A 11 -13.77 6.00 28.66
N LEU A 12 -14.53 7.08 28.42
CA LEU A 12 -14.96 7.45 27.06
C LEU A 12 -13.78 7.82 26.15
N ILE A 13 -12.77 8.55 26.65
CA ILE A 13 -11.56 8.88 25.88
C ILE A 13 -10.75 7.62 25.58
N SER A 14 -10.62 6.69 26.53
CA SER A 14 -9.95 5.41 26.31
C SER A 14 -10.67 4.56 25.25
N LEU A 15 -12.01 4.58 25.23
CA LEU A 15 -12.78 3.92 24.17
C LEU A 15 -12.63 4.63 22.81
N ALA A 16 -12.56 5.96 22.80
CA ALA A 16 -12.35 6.75 21.57
C ALA A 16 -10.93 6.58 21.00
N GLY A 17 -9.92 6.37 21.86
CA GLY A 17 -8.54 6.13 21.44
C GLY A 17 -8.31 4.77 20.77
N LEU A 18 -9.29 3.86 20.82
CA LEU A 18 -9.19 2.53 20.18
C LEU A 18 -9.72 2.51 18.73
N SER A 19 -10.32 3.61 18.26
CA SER A 19 -10.63 3.84 16.85
C SER A 19 -9.59 4.83 16.32
N VAL A 20 -8.75 4.58 15.32
CA VAL A 20 -8.93 3.83 14.08
C VAL A 20 -7.52 3.36 13.71
N SER A 21 -7.29 2.05 13.58
CA SER A 21 -6.20 1.62 12.70
C SER A 21 -6.69 1.95 11.30
N ASP A 22 -6.37 3.14 10.80
CA ASP A 22 -6.57 3.44 9.39
C ASP A 22 -5.70 2.44 8.64
N ASP A 23 -6.32 1.36 8.16
CA ASP A 23 -5.66 0.40 7.29
C ASP A 23 -5.08 1.22 6.14
N VAL A 24 -3.76 1.27 6.05
CA VAL A 24 -3.09 2.13 5.07
C VAL A 24 -3.58 1.71 3.68
N PRO A 25 -4.17 2.62 2.90
CA PRO A 25 -4.74 2.27 1.61
C PRO A 25 -3.66 1.74 0.69
N GLY A 26 -4.03 0.92 -0.28
CA GLY A 26 -3.07 0.32 -1.19
C GLY A 26 -3.69 -0.75 -2.07
N ASN A 27 -2.83 -1.42 -2.82
CA ASN A 27 -3.22 -2.48 -3.73
C ASN A 27 -2.13 -3.57 -3.82
N TYR A 28 -2.51 -4.70 -4.39
CA TYR A 28 -1.57 -5.76 -4.77
C TYR A 28 -1.07 -5.51 -6.20
N PRO A 29 0.23 -5.26 -6.43
CA PRO A 29 0.76 -5.07 -7.77
C PRO A 29 0.65 -6.35 -8.60
N MET A 30 0.46 -6.19 -9.90
CA MET A 30 0.38 -7.27 -10.88
C MET A 30 1.63 -7.29 -11.76
N SER A 31 2.20 -8.48 -11.91
CA SER A 31 3.35 -8.74 -12.77
C SER A 31 3.03 -8.59 -14.25
N LEU A 32 4.07 -8.65 -15.08
CA LEU A 32 4.01 -8.71 -16.54
C LEU A 32 3.05 -9.77 -17.09
N TYR A 33 2.77 -10.81 -16.29
CA TYR A 33 1.91 -11.95 -16.65
C TYR A 33 0.50 -11.87 -16.05
N GLY A 34 0.11 -10.74 -15.45
CA GLY A 34 -1.20 -10.58 -14.81
C GLY A 34 -1.36 -11.30 -13.47
N ASN A 35 -0.25 -11.75 -12.87
CA ASN A 35 -0.26 -12.43 -11.57
C ASN A 35 0.22 -11.49 -10.46
N LYS A 36 -0.41 -11.55 -9.28
CA LYS A 36 0.10 -10.90 -8.07
C LYS A 36 1.44 -11.53 -7.66
N TYR A 37 2.34 -10.73 -7.11
CA TYR A 37 3.66 -11.20 -6.68
C TYR A 37 3.55 -11.98 -5.37
N SER A 38 3.88 -13.28 -5.40
CA SER A 38 3.91 -14.12 -4.20
C SER A 38 5.11 -13.78 -3.31
N CYS A 39 4.94 -13.94 -1.99
CA CYS A 39 5.99 -13.76 -0.99
C CYS A 39 5.83 -14.79 0.13
N GLY A 40 6.96 -15.22 0.72
CA GLY A 40 6.98 -16.31 1.70
C GLY A 40 6.93 -15.86 3.16
N VAL A 41 7.63 -14.78 3.51
CA VAL A 41 7.69 -14.25 4.88
C VAL A 41 6.70 -13.09 4.99
N LEU A 42 5.66 -13.25 5.81
CA LEU A 42 4.66 -12.22 6.10
C LEU A 42 5.28 -11.00 6.81
N GLY A 43 4.70 -9.82 6.59
CA GLY A 43 5.21 -8.56 7.11
C GLY A 43 6.39 -8.05 6.27
N GLU A 44 7.34 -7.43 6.94
CA GLU A 44 8.48 -6.76 6.30
C GLU A 44 9.23 -7.66 5.31
N ASN A 45 9.34 -7.19 4.07
CA ASN A 45 9.84 -8.02 2.98
C ASN A 45 10.54 -7.16 1.91
N GLU A 46 11.87 -7.30 1.81
CA GLU A 46 12.69 -6.51 0.87
C GLU A 46 12.27 -6.73 -0.59
N TYR A 47 11.84 -7.93 -0.94
CA TYR A 47 11.34 -8.24 -2.28
C TYR A 47 10.07 -7.43 -2.57
N CYS A 48 9.09 -7.41 -1.65
CA CYS A 48 7.89 -6.59 -1.84
C CYS A 48 8.21 -5.09 -1.87
N ARG A 49 9.14 -4.59 -1.06
CA ARG A 49 9.62 -3.20 -1.14
C ARG A 49 10.19 -2.87 -2.53
N LYS A 50 10.95 -3.78 -3.15
CA LYS A 50 11.50 -3.59 -4.50
C LYS A 50 10.40 -3.60 -5.57
N ILE A 51 9.44 -4.52 -5.48
CA ILE A 51 8.29 -4.57 -6.40
C ILE A 51 7.46 -3.28 -6.29
N CYS A 52 7.12 -2.83 -5.09
CA CYS A 52 6.31 -1.63 -4.93
C CYS A 52 7.00 -0.38 -5.49
N LYS A 53 8.33 -0.27 -5.34
CA LYS A 53 9.13 0.79 -5.97
C LYS A 53 9.08 0.75 -7.49
N SER A 54 9.05 -0.43 -8.12
CA SER A 54 8.90 -0.51 -9.58
C SER A 54 7.49 -0.12 -10.06
N HIS A 55 6.50 -0.16 -9.17
CA HIS A 55 5.15 0.35 -9.43
C HIS A 55 4.95 1.82 -9.04
N GLY A 56 6.02 2.52 -8.62
CA GLY A 56 6.00 3.96 -8.35
C GLY A 56 5.71 4.36 -6.91
N VAL A 57 5.62 3.42 -5.96
CA VAL A 57 5.38 3.73 -4.54
C VAL A 57 6.52 3.25 -3.64
N SER A 58 6.72 3.89 -2.49
CA SER A 58 7.96 3.74 -1.72
C SER A 58 8.03 2.49 -0.86
N TYR A 59 6.89 1.98 -0.42
CA TYR A 59 6.81 0.96 0.62
C TYR A 59 5.84 -0.17 0.25
N GLY A 60 6.18 -1.35 0.73
CA GLY A 60 5.34 -2.52 0.63
C GLY A 60 5.92 -3.69 1.38
N TYR A 61 5.06 -4.65 1.67
CA TYR A 61 5.34 -5.77 2.56
C TYR A 61 4.55 -7.00 2.10
N CYS A 62 4.81 -8.13 2.72
CA CYS A 62 4.10 -9.37 2.39
C CYS A 62 2.83 -9.50 3.22
N PHE A 63 1.67 -9.52 2.55
CA PHE A 63 0.36 -9.67 3.16
C PHE A 63 -0.44 -10.74 2.43
N ASN A 64 -1.01 -11.70 3.18
CA ASN A 64 -1.72 -12.84 2.61
C ASN A 64 -0.92 -13.58 1.51
N SER A 65 0.36 -13.80 1.78
CA SER A 65 1.35 -14.43 0.88
C SER A 65 1.53 -13.73 -0.47
N ARG A 66 1.16 -12.44 -0.56
CA ARG A 66 1.34 -11.60 -1.74
C ARG A 66 1.90 -10.23 -1.35
N CYS A 67 2.60 -9.57 -2.25
CA CYS A 67 3.06 -8.22 -1.96
C CYS A 67 1.88 -7.24 -1.91
N TRP A 68 1.82 -6.43 -0.86
CA TRP A 68 0.93 -5.28 -0.72
C TRP A 68 1.76 -4.01 -0.78
N CYS A 69 1.31 -3.05 -1.58
CA CYS A 69 1.96 -1.76 -1.73
C CYS A 69 1.06 -0.66 -1.18
N GLU A 70 1.56 0.06 -0.18
CA GLU A 70 0.86 1.22 0.37
C GLU A 70 0.77 2.33 -0.68
N TYR A 71 -0.39 2.99 -0.72
CA TYR A 71 -0.72 4.08 -1.63
C TYR A 71 -0.60 3.72 -3.13
N LEU A 72 -0.59 2.44 -3.48
CA LEU A 72 -0.63 2.00 -4.87
C LEU A 72 -2.03 2.22 -5.46
N GLU A 73 -2.15 3.21 -6.33
CA GLU A 73 -3.39 3.52 -7.05
C GLU A 73 -3.66 2.50 -8.17
N ASP A 74 -4.94 2.31 -8.52
CA ASP A 74 -5.39 1.35 -9.54
C ASP A 74 -4.69 1.54 -10.90
N LYS A 75 -4.39 2.79 -11.29
CA LYS A 75 -3.71 3.12 -12.55
C LYS A 75 -2.29 2.56 -12.67
N ASP A 76 -1.69 2.16 -11.55
CA ASP A 76 -0.32 1.66 -11.46
C ASP A 76 -0.26 0.20 -10.98
N VAL A 77 -1.40 -0.49 -10.85
CA VAL A 77 -1.43 -1.89 -10.41
C VAL A 77 -0.75 -2.80 -11.42
N ASP A 78 -1.02 -2.63 -12.71
CA ASP A 78 -0.38 -3.37 -13.79
C ASP A 78 1.04 -2.85 -14.05
N PHE A 79 2.03 -3.75 -14.13
CA PHE A 79 3.42 -3.36 -14.35
C PHE A 79 3.61 -2.46 -15.59
N TRP A 80 2.98 -2.80 -16.72
CA TRP A 80 3.12 -2.00 -17.94
C TRP A 80 2.45 -0.62 -17.84
N ALA A 81 1.37 -0.52 -17.07
CA ALA A 81 0.70 0.75 -16.80
C ALA A 81 1.57 1.63 -15.89
N ALA A 82 2.10 1.07 -14.80
CA ALA A 82 3.03 1.75 -13.93
C ALA A 82 4.31 2.18 -14.66
N HIS A 83 4.91 1.30 -15.48
CA HIS A 83 6.09 1.63 -16.27
C HIS A 83 5.81 2.81 -17.20
N LYS A 84 4.64 2.85 -17.85
CA LYS A 84 4.24 3.95 -18.72
C LYS A 84 4.03 5.26 -17.96
N ASN A 85 3.47 5.19 -16.76
CA ASN A 85 3.15 6.37 -15.95
C ASN A 85 4.39 6.95 -15.26
N HIS A 86 5.34 6.10 -14.85
CA HIS A 86 6.48 6.48 -14.01
C HIS A 86 7.83 6.47 -14.73
N CYS A 87 7.96 5.80 -15.88
CA CYS A 87 9.21 5.74 -16.64
C CYS A 87 9.04 6.40 -18.01
N LYS A 88 9.86 7.42 -18.29
CA LYS A 88 9.94 8.02 -19.63
C LYS A 88 10.83 7.17 -20.51
N ASN A 89 10.26 6.66 -21.60
CA ASN A 89 10.99 5.90 -22.61
C ASN A 89 10.35 6.15 -23.99
N ASP A 90 10.94 7.01 -24.80
CA ASP A 90 10.39 7.39 -26.11
C ASP A 90 10.42 6.24 -27.14
N LYS A 91 11.17 5.16 -26.87
CA LYS A 91 11.18 3.96 -27.72
C LYS A 91 9.99 3.04 -27.42
N LEU A 92 9.60 2.92 -26.15
CA LEU A 92 8.44 2.13 -25.73
C LEU A 92 7.13 2.94 -25.78
N TYR A 93 7.23 4.25 -25.55
CA TYR A 93 6.11 5.18 -25.46
C TYR A 93 6.37 6.41 -26.35
N PRO A 94 6.32 6.25 -27.69
CA PRO A 94 6.54 7.37 -28.59
C PRO A 94 5.49 8.47 -28.35
N PRO A 95 5.86 9.76 -28.46
CA PRO A 95 4.91 10.85 -28.37
C PRO A 95 3.83 10.70 -29.45
N LYS A 96 2.57 10.95 -29.08
CA LYS A 96 1.47 11.02 -30.05
C LYS A 96 1.75 12.19 -31.00
N LYS A 97 1.74 11.93 -32.31
CA LYS A 97 1.79 12.97 -33.33
C LYS A 97 0.51 13.81 -33.32
#